data_AF-A0A7G5ZQI3-F1
#
_entry.id   AF-A0A7G5ZQI3-F1
#
_cell.length_a   1.000
_cell.length_b   1.000
_cell.length_c   1.000
_cell.angle_alpha   90.00
_cell.angle_beta   90.00
_cell.angle_gamma   90.00
#
_symmetry.space_group_name_H-M   'P 1'
#
loop_
_entity.id
_entity.type
_entity.pdbx_description
1 polymer ?
#
loop_
_entity_poly.entity_id
_entity_poly.type
_entity_poly.pdbx_seq_one_letter_code
_entity_poly.pdbx_strand_id
1 'polypeptide(L)'
;MFDTFFGLPLHPFIVHATEVIVPLAAVLVVLTAVWPRCRRWAGYLPLGASLVALVLVPLSTQSGERLEARVGENDLIETHANLADGLLPWVIGLVVVAAALLWWNIREKRARLTASEEVKPSVASRPGPRWAPIVLLVLALVVSGGTTVQAILIGHSGAAAVWTEDMSTPTSGGDESD
;
A
#
# COMPACT_ATOMS: atom_id res chain seq x y z
N MET A 1 23.30 -7.45 -5.99
CA MET A 1 22.87 -8.46 -4.98
C MET A 1 21.35 -8.65 -4.98
N PHE A 2 20.53 -7.64 -5.31
CA PHE A 2 19.09 -7.77 -5.54
C PHE A 2 18.78 -7.96 -7.04
N ASP A 3 19.33 -9.00 -7.66
CA ASP A 3 19.26 -9.19 -9.13
C ASP A 3 18.55 -10.47 -9.53
N THR A 4 18.85 -11.55 -8.82
CA THR A 4 18.31 -12.88 -9.09
C THR A 4 18.13 -13.65 -7.80
N PHE A 5 17.03 -14.41 -7.70
CA PHE A 5 16.76 -15.33 -6.59
C PHE A 5 16.45 -16.71 -7.19
N PHE A 6 17.23 -17.72 -6.82
CA PHE A 6 17.19 -19.05 -7.46
C PHE A 6 17.29 -19.02 -9.00
N GLY A 7 18.06 -18.08 -9.56
CA GLY A 7 18.26 -17.95 -11.01
C GLY A 7 17.13 -17.25 -11.77
N LEU A 8 16.06 -16.84 -11.08
CA LEU A 8 14.95 -16.07 -11.66
C LEU A 8 15.08 -14.58 -11.33
N PRO A 9 14.52 -13.68 -12.18
CA PRO A 9 14.45 -12.25 -11.86
C PRO A 9 13.83 -12.07 -10.48
N LEU A 10 14.48 -11.27 -9.63
CA LEU A 10 13.97 -11.04 -8.28
C LEU A 10 12.69 -10.18 -8.29
N HIS A 11 12.54 -9.33 -9.30
CA HIS A 11 11.48 -8.34 -9.39
C HIS A 11 10.06 -8.93 -9.26
N PRO A 12 9.64 -9.96 -10.02
CA PRO A 12 8.31 -10.57 -9.86
C PRO A 12 8.00 -11.01 -8.43
N PHE A 13 8.96 -11.58 -7.69
CA PHE A 13 8.73 -12.02 -6.32
C PHE A 13 8.45 -10.85 -5.37
N ILE A 14 9.23 -9.77 -5.48
CA ILE A 14 9.06 -8.57 -4.65
C ILE A 14 7.78 -7.83 -5.04
N VAL A 15 7.47 -7.74 -6.33
CA VAL A 15 6.25 -7.11 -6.82
C VAL A 15 5.02 -7.85 -6.33
N HIS A 16 4.96 -9.19 -6.39
CA HIS A 16 3.83 -9.94 -5.84
C HIS A 16 3.63 -9.68 -4.34
N ALA A 17 4.72 -9.62 -3.56
CA ALA A 17 4.61 -9.26 -2.16
C ALA A 17 4.06 -7.83 -1.98
N THR A 18 4.52 -6.88 -2.81
CA THR A 18 4.08 -5.48 -2.78
C THR A 18 2.61 -5.34 -3.17
N GLU A 19 2.17 -6.00 -4.24
CA GLU A 19 0.81 -6.02 -4.74
C GLU A 19 -0.19 -6.65 -3.77
N VAL A 20 0.26 -7.52 -2.87
CA VAL A 20 -0.60 -8.08 -1.80
C VAL A 20 -0.59 -7.17 -0.57
N ILE A 21 0.59 -6.75 -0.11
CA ILE A 21 0.74 -6.04 1.16
C ILE A 21 0.23 -4.59 1.08
N VAL A 22 0.43 -3.89 -0.04
CA VAL A 22 0.00 -2.50 -0.20
C VAL A 22 -1.54 -2.38 -0.15
N PRO A 23 -2.32 -3.14 -0.93
CA PRO A 23 -3.79 -3.12 -0.81
C PRO A 23 -4.27 -3.60 0.55
N LEU A 24 -3.63 -4.63 1.13
CA LEU A 24 -3.96 -5.10 2.48
C LEU A 24 -3.79 -3.98 3.51
N ALA A 25 -2.69 -3.23 3.47
CA ALA A 25 -2.46 -2.08 4.35
C ALA A 25 -3.54 -1.01 4.18
N ALA A 26 -3.89 -0.67 2.93
CA ALA A 26 -4.94 0.30 2.63
C ALA A 26 -6.31 -0.12 3.20
N VAL A 27 -6.69 -1.40 3.06
CA VAL A 27 -7.92 -1.97 3.63
C VAL A 27 -7.88 -1.95 5.16
N LEU A 28 -6.78 -2.39 5.78
CA LEU A 28 -6.64 -2.40 7.23
C LEU A 28 -6.76 -0.99 7.83
N VAL A 29 -6.19 0.02 7.16
CA VAL A 29 -6.30 1.43 7.57
C VAL A 29 -7.76 1.90 7.53
N VAL A 30 -8.48 1.66 6.43
CA VAL A 30 -9.89 2.04 6.29
C VAL A 30 -10.76 1.31 7.32
N LEU A 31 -10.61 -0.01 7.47
CA LEU A 31 -11.37 -0.79 8.46
C LEU A 31 -11.15 -0.28 9.89
N THR A 32 -9.91 0.08 10.21
CA THR A 32 -9.55 0.62 11.54
C THR A 32 -10.14 2.01 11.77
N ALA A 33 -10.20 2.84 10.72
CA ALA A 33 -10.80 4.16 10.76
C ALA A 33 -12.34 4.10 10.91
N VAL A 34 -13.02 3.30 10.09
CA VAL A 34 -14.48 3.21 10.03
C VAL A 34 -15.07 2.41 11.19
N TRP A 35 -14.38 1.37 11.67
CA TRP A 35 -14.96 0.42 12.64
C TRP A 35 -14.27 0.50 14.01
N PRO A 36 -14.86 1.20 15.00
CA PRO A 36 -14.29 1.36 16.35
C PRO A 36 -14.05 0.03 17.09
N ARG A 37 -14.87 -0.99 16.81
CA ARG A 37 -14.71 -2.34 17.39
C ARG A 37 -13.55 -3.09 16.76
N CYS A 38 -13.35 -2.97 15.45
CA CYS A 38 -12.19 -3.52 14.75
C CYS A 38 -10.89 -2.87 15.24
N ARG A 39 -10.91 -1.57 15.57
CA ARG A 39 -9.79 -0.81 16.17
C ARG A 39 -9.19 -1.47 17.41
N ARG A 40 -9.98 -2.20 18.22
CA ARG A 40 -9.48 -2.90 19.40
C ARG A 40 -8.70 -4.17 19.07
N TRP A 41 -9.12 -4.87 18.02
CA TRP A 41 -8.51 -6.13 17.57
C TRP A 41 -7.34 -5.90 16.62
N ALA A 42 -7.49 -4.96 15.68
CA ALA A 42 -6.48 -4.65 14.67
C ALA A 42 -5.13 -4.25 15.30
N GLY A 43 -5.14 -3.61 16.49
CA GLY A 43 -3.92 -3.39 17.27
C GLY A 43 -2.81 -2.72 16.45
N TYR A 44 -1.67 -3.40 16.34
CA TYR A 44 -0.50 -2.95 15.57
C TYR A 44 -0.54 -3.40 14.09
N LEU A 45 -1.52 -4.19 13.67
CA LEU A 45 -1.57 -4.77 12.31
C LEU A 45 -1.60 -3.73 11.18
N PRO A 46 -2.43 -2.67 11.21
CA PRO A 46 -2.44 -1.68 10.13
C PRO A 46 -1.11 -0.96 10.00
N LEU A 47 -0.47 -0.63 11.13
CA LEU A 47 0.84 0.01 11.15
C LEU A 47 1.92 -0.95 10.66
N GLY A 48 1.92 -2.20 11.15
CA GLY A 48 2.86 -3.24 10.71
C GLY A 48 2.78 -3.49 9.21
N ALA A 49 1.58 -3.68 8.66
CA ALA A 49 1.38 -3.87 7.23
C ALA A 49 1.85 -2.64 6.42
N SER A 50 1.53 -1.43 6.89
CA SER A 50 1.97 -0.19 6.22
C SER A 50 3.49 -0.02 6.25
N LEU A 51 4.16 -0.42 7.34
CA LEU A 51 5.62 -0.39 7.44
C LEU A 51 6.28 -1.43 6.54
N VAL A 52 5.70 -2.63 6.42
CA VAL A 52 6.17 -3.64 5.47
C VAL A 52 6.00 -3.13 4.04
N ALA A 53 4.84 -2.53 3.71
CA ALA A 53 4.62 -1.86 2.43
C ALA A 53 5.67 -0.78 2.16
N LEU A 54 5.99 0.05 3.16
CA LEU A 54 6.97 1.14 3.05
C LEU A 54 8.38 0.62 2.67
N VAL A 55 8.73 -0.59 3.10
CA VAL A 55 10.00 -1.24 2.72
C VAL A 55 9.89 -1.93 1.37
N LEU A 56 8.76 -2.56 1.07
CA LEU A 56 8.56 -3.32 -0.17
C LEU A 56 8.52 -2.44 -1.42
N VAL A 57 7.91 -1.24 -1.35
CA VAL A 57 7.84 -0.32 -2.50
C VAL A 57 9.22 0.02 -3.07
N PRO A 58 10.19 0.56 -2.31
CA PRO A 58 11.50 0.89 -2.86
C PRO A 58 12.30 -0.34 -3.30
N LEU A 59 12.05 -1.52 -2.70
CA LEU A 59 12.64 -2.77 -3.17
C LEU A 59 12.07 -3.20 -4.54
N SER A 60 10.78 -2.99 -4.76
CA SER A 60 10.14 -3.23 -6.06
C SER A 60 10.68 -2.30 -7.13
N THR A 61 10.77 -1.00 -6.85
CA THR A 61 11.36 0.00 -7.77
C THR A 61 12.80 -0.38 -8.14
N GLN A 62 13.68 -0.60 -7.14
CA GLN A 62 15.08 -0.93 -7.40
C GLN A 62 15.27 -2.26 -8.13
N SER A 63 14.40 -3.24 -7.92
CA SER A 63 14.47 -4.51 -8.66
C SER A 63 13.91 -4.36 -10.08
N GLY A 64 12.96 -3.45 -10.30
CA GLY A 64 12.36 -3.13 -11.59
C GLY A 64 13.34 -2.40 -12.52
N GLU A 65 13.99 -1.35 -12.02
CA GLU A 65 15.03 -0.61 -12.76
C GLU A 65 16.15 -1.54 -13.27
N ARG A 66 16.53 -2.55 -12.47
CA ARG A 66 17.53 -3.55 -12.88
C ARG A 66 17.01 -4.54 -13.91
N LEU A 67 15.71 -4.82 -13.90
CA LEU A 67 15.09 -5.67 -14.91
C LEU A 67 14.96 -4.91 -16.24
N GLU A 68 14.53 -3.66 -16.19
CA GLU A 68 14.44 -2.72 -17.32
C GLU A 68 15.78 -2.63 -18.07
N ALA A 69 16.89 -2.48 -17.34
CA ALA A 69 18.23 -2.49 -17.92
C ALA A 69 18.61 -3.79 -18.70
N ARG A 70 17.85 -4.89 -18.52
CA ARG A 70 18.07 -6.16 -19.22
C ARG A 70 17.06 -6.41 -20.35
N VAL A 71 15.82 -6.00 -20.18
CA VAL A 71 14.75 -6.23 -21.16
C VAL A 71 14.66 -5.13 -22.21
N GLY A 72 15.28 -3.98 -21.95
CA GLY A 72 15.21 -2.80 -22.80
C GLY A 72 14.07 -1.87 -22.40
N GLU A 73 14.25 -0.59 -22.68
CA GLU A 73 13.24 0.45 -22.41
C GLU A 73 12.21 0.51 -23.55
N ASN A 74 10.94 0.72 -23.18
CA ASN A 74 9.87 1.10 -24.09
C ASN A 74 8.84 1.98 -23.37
N ASP A 75 7.96 2.64 -24.13
CA ASP A 75 6.99 3.61 -23.59
C ASP A 75 6.08 3.02 -22.49
N LEU A 76 5.74 1.72 -22.57
CA LEU A 76 4.88 1.06 -21.58
C LEU A 76 5.63 0.74 -20.29
N ILE A 77 6.88 0.29 -20.37
CA ILE A 77 7.76 0.05 -19.22
C ILE A 77 8.05 1.38 -18.51
N GLU A 78 8.37 2.44 -19.26
CA GLU A 78 8.61 3.77 -18.70
C GLU A 78 7.34 4.32 -18.00
N THR A 79 6.17 4.12 -18.60
CA THR A 79 4.90 4.50 -17.97
C THR A 79 4.66 3.73 -16.66
N HIS A 80 4.96 2.42 -16.64
CA HIS A 80 4.86 1.61 -15.43
C HIS A 80 5.83 2.06 -14.34
N ALA A 81 7.10 2.31 -14.68
CA ALA A 81 8.12 2.78 -13.76
C ALA A 81 7.74 4.15 -13.14
N ASN A 82 7.34 5.12 -13.97
CA ASN A 82 6.90 6.43 -13.52
C ASN A 82 5.68 6.37 -12.57
N LEU A 83 4.72 5.49 -12.86
CA LEU A 83 3.60 5.26 -11.96
C LEU A 83 4.06 4.58 -10.65
N ALA A 84 5.00 3.64 -10.71
CA ALA A 84 5.53 2.96 -9.53
C ALA A 84 6.22 3.93 -8.57
N ASP A 85 6.98 4.89 -9.09
CA ASP A 85 7.63 5.95 -8.29
C ASP A 85 6.62 6.82 -7.53
N GLY A 86 5.44 7.03 -8.11
CA GLY A 86 4.34 7.75 -7.48
C GLY A 86 3.69 7.02 -6.29
N LEU A 87 3.98 5.73 -6.04
CA LEU A 87 3.33 4.95 -4.98
C LEU A 87 3.88 5.27 -3.59
N LEU A 88 5.17 5.58 -3.46
CA LEU A 88 5.83 5.73 -2.17
C LEU A 88 5.20 6.81 -1.27
N PRO A 89 4.84 8.02 -1.76
CA PRO A 89 4.17 9.04 -0.96
C PRO A 89 2.82 8.57 -0.38
N TRP A 90 2.05 7.77 -1.13
CA TRP A 90 0.79 7.22 -0.66
C TRP A 90 0.99 6.23 0.49
N VAL A 91 1.99 5.35 0.37
CA VAL A 91 2.34 4.38 1.42
C VAL A 91 2.88 5.09 2.67
N ILE A 92 3.65 6.16 2.53
CA ILE A 92 4.03 7.03 3.65
C ILE A 92 2.77 7.59 4.33
N GLY A 93 1.81 8.06 3.55
CA GLY A 93 0.50 8.48 4.07
C GLY A 93 -0.18 7.39 4.89
N LEU A 94 -0.16 6.13 4.43
CA LEU A 94 -0.77 5.00 5.14
C LEU A 94 -0.10 4.79 6.49
N VAL A 95 1.24 4.85 6.55
CA VAL A 95 2.01 4.74 7.79
C VAL A 95 1.62 5.85 8.78
N VAL A 96 1.56 7.10 8.31
CA VAL A 96 1.20 8.25 9.15
C VAL A 96 -0.21 8.11 9.71
N VAL A 97 -1.19 7.77 8.88
CA VAL A 97 -2.57 7.58 9.32
C VAL A 97 -2.70 6.38 10.27
N ALA A 98 -2.05 5.26 9.96
CA ALA A 98 -2.04 4.07 10.82
C ALA A 98 -1.42 4.37 12.19
N ALA A 99 -0.31 5.11 12.23
CA ALA A 99 0.33 5.53 13.48
C ALA A 99 -0.57 6.47 14.29
N ALA A 100 -1.24 7.43 13.64
CA ALA A 100 -2.17 8.33 14.29
C ALA A 100 -3.40 7.58 14.87
N LEU A 101 -3.94 6.63 14.14
CA LEU A 101 -5.04 5.76 14.60
C LEU A 101 -4.61 4.90 15.80
N LEU A 102 -3.41 4.33 15.76
CA LEU A 102 -2.84 3.54 16.85
C LEU A 102 -2.64 4.40 18.11
N TRP A 103 -2.03 5.57 17.95
CA TRP A 103 -1.84 6.53 19.04
C TRP A 103 -3.19 6.89 19.68
N TRP A 104 -4.19 7.22 18.86
CA TRP A 104 -5.52 7.57 19.33
C TRP A 104 -6.16 6.44 20.15
N ASN A 105 -6.03 5.20 19.67
CA ASN A 105 -6.54 4.01 20.37
C ASN A 105 -5.85 3.78 21.73
N ILE A 106 -4.52 3.94 21.79
CA ILE A 106 -3.76 3.84 23.05
C ILE A 106 -4.21 4.92 24.04
N ARG A 107 -4.40 6.16 23.56
CA ARG A 107 -4.88 7.27 24.39
C ARG A 107 -6.27 7.01 24.96
N GLU A 108 -7.22 6.55 24.14
CA GLU A 108 -8.57 6.22 24.62
C GLU A 108 -8.56 5.08 25.64
N LYS A 109 -7.74 4.05 25.44
CA LYS A 109 -7.60 2.94 26.40
C LYS A 109 -7.07 3.44 27.75
N ARG A 110 -6.02 4.27 27.75
CA ARG A 110 -5.45 4.85 28.98
C ARG A 110 -6.46 5.71 29.73
N ALA A 111 -7.20 6.58 29.04
CA ALA A 111 -8.21 7.43 29.67
C ALA A 111 -9.37 6.63 30.32
N ARG A 112 -9.73 5.47 29.75
CA ARG A 112 -10.75 4.58 30.33
C ARG A 112 -10.26 3.85 31.57
N LEU A 113 -8.98 3.45 31.60
CA LEU A 113 -8.39 2.77 32.76
C LEU A 113 -8.29 3.71 33.96
N THR A 114 -7.82 4.95 33.76
CA THR A 114 -7.73 5.95 34.82
C THR A 114 -9.10 6.33 35.38
N ALA A 115 -10.14 6.39 34.53
CA ALA A 115 -11.51 6.67 34.96
C ALA A 115 -12.16 5.52 35.75
N SER A 116 -11.68 4.28 35.60
CA SER A 116 -12.16 3.13 36.37
C SER A 116 -11.47 2.98 37.73
N GLU A 117 -10.27 3.54 37.92
CA GLU A 117 -9.53 3.51 39.20
C GLU A 117 -9.89 4.67 40.14
N GLU A 118 -10.32 5.82 39.64
CA GLU A 118 -10.64 7.00 40.48
C GLU A 118 -12.12 7.09 40.88
N VAL A 119 -12.42 6.94 42.19
CA VAL A 119 -13.72 7.28 42.83
C VAL A 119 -13.85 8.80 43.13
N LYS A 120 -12.94 9.66 42.64
CA LYS A 120 -13.03 11.12 42.82
C LYS A 120 -12.78 11.86 41.50
N PRO A 121 -13.49 12.98 41.22
CA PRO A 121 -13.36 13.70 39.98
C PRO A 121 -12.08 14.54 40.03
N SER A 122 -10.95 13.95 39.61
CA SER A 122 -9.72 14.69 39.39
C SER A 122 -9.68 15.26 37.98
N VAL A 123 -9.16 16.48 37.90
CA VAL A 123 -9.20 17.39 36.78
C VAL A 123 -8.36 16.87 35.60
N ALA A 124 -8.90 17.04 34.38
CA ALA A 124 -8.18 17.03 33.08
C ALA A 124 -8.24 15.82 32.15
N SER A 125 -9.33 15.05 32.12
CA SER A 125 -9.70 14.33 30.88
C SER A 125 -10.43 15.29 29.93
N ARG A 126 -9.72 16.23 29.31
CA ARG A 126 -10.33 17.02 28.22
C ARG A 126 -10.71 16.04 27.10
N PRO A 127 -12.01 15.88 26.78
CA PRO A 127 -12.40 15.07 25.64
C PRO A 127 -11.66 15.63 24.42
N GLY A 128 -11.02 14.75 23.65
CA GLY A 128 -10.32 15.15 22.44
C GLY A 128 -11.26 15.94 21.51
N PRO A 129 -10.72 16.81 20.65
CA PRO A 129 -11.55 17.58 19.74
C PRO A 129 -12.48 16.66 18.94
N ARG A 130 -13.78 16.96 18.94
CA ARG A 130 -14.82 16.16 18.29
C ARG A 130 -14.60 15.97 16.78
N TRP A 131 -13.81 16.84 16.16
CA TRP A 131 -13.45 16.79 14.74
C TRP A 131 -12.31 15.81 14.43
N ALA A 132 -11.46 15.44 15.39
CA ALA A 132 -10.32 14.56 15.17
C ALA A 132 -10.66 13.21 14.52
N PRO A 133 -11.69 12.45 14.98
CA PRO A 133 -12.04 11.19 14.34
C PRO A 133 -12.55 11.37 12.90
N ILE A 134 -13.23 12.49 12.61
CA ILE A 134 -13.70 12.80 11.26
C ILE A 134 -12.51 13.07 10.35
N VAL A 135 -11.54 13.88 10.80
CA VAL A 135 -10.32 14.17 10.04
C VAL A 135 -9.52 12.90 9.79
N LEU A 136 -9.34 12.03 10.79
CA LEU A 136 -8.65 10.75 10.62
C LEU A 136 -9.38 9.82 9.64
N LEU A 137 -10.72 9.81 9.67
CA LEU A 137 -11.52 9.04 8.71
C LEU A 137 -11.32 9.56 7.29
N VAL A 138 -11.42 10.88 7.08
CA VAL A 138 -11.22 11.49 5.76
C VAL A 138 -9.81 11.22 5.25
N LEU A 139 -8.78 11.40 6.09
CA LEU A 139 -7.39 11.10 5.71
C LEU A 139 -7.20 9.62 5.36
N ALA A 140 -7.77 8.70 6.14
CA ALA A 140 -7.72 7.27 5.83
C ALA A 140 -8.35 6.97 4.47
N LEU A 141 -9.52 7.54 4.16
CA LEU A 141 -10.19 7.34 2.88
C LEU A 141 -9.40 7.93 1.71
N VAL A 142 -8.87 9.14 1.86
CA VAL A 142 -8.09 9.82 0.80
C VAL A 142 -6.80 9.05 0.51
N VAL A 143 -6.03 8.72 1.54
CA VAL A 143 -4.75 8.03 1.37
C VAL A 143 -4.95 6.60 0.87
N SER A 144 -5.88 5.84 1.45
CA SER A 144 -6.16 4.49 0.96
C SER A 144 -6.74 4.49 -0.45
N GLY A 145 -7.63 5.43 -0.76
CA GLY A 145 -8.18 5.59 -2.11
C GLY A 145 -7.09 5.93 -3.13
N GLY A 146 -6.23 6.90 -2.83
CA GLY A 146 -5.08 7.24 -3.67
C GLY A 146 -4.11 6.07 -3.85
N THR A 147 -3.83 5.32 -2.78
CA THR A 147 -3.01 4.10 -2.84
C THR A 147 -3.63 3.06 -3.78
N THR A 148 -4.93 2.80 -3.65
CA THR A 148 -5.63 1.80 -4.48
C THR A 148 -5.66 2.23 -5.94
N VAL A 149 -5.96 3.50 -6.23
CA VAL A 149 -5.95 4.02 -7.60
C VAL A 149 -4.55 3.89 -8.20
N GLN A 150 -3.50 4.32 -7.48
CA GLN A 150 -2.13 4.20 -7.95
C GLN A 150 -1.74 2.74 -8.23
N ALA A 151 -2.07 1.82 -7.33
CA ALA A 151 -1.80 0.39 -7.51
C ALA A 151 -2.51 -0.20 -8.74
N ILE A 152 -3.77 0.20 -8.99
CA ILE A 152 -4.51 -0.22 -10.20
C ILE A 152 -3.83 0.30 -11.47
N LEU A 153 -3.40 1.57 -11.48
CA LEU A 153 -2.72 2.18 -12.62
C LEU A 153 -1.39 1.48 -12.91
N ILE A 154 -0.59 1.21 -11.87
CA ILE A 154 0.68 0.47 -11.96
C ILE A 154 0.44 -0.93 -12.52
N GLY A 155 -0.53 -1.66 -11.97
CA GLY A 155 -0.84 -3.02 -12.41
C GLY A 155 -1.35 -3.07 -13.85
N HIS A 156 -2.19 -2.11 -14.25
CA HIS A 156 -2.68 -2.02 -15.62
C HIS A 156 -1.57 -1.74 -16.63
N SER A 157 -0.69 -0.76 -16.35
CA SER A 157 0.43 -0.47 -17.24
C SER A 157 1.45 -1.61 -17.29
N GLY A 158 1.69 -2.30 -16.18
CA GLY A 158 2.56 -3.49 -16.14
C GLY A 158 2.00 -4.66 -16.96
N ALA A 159 0.70 -4.91 -16.85
CA ALA A 159 0.03 -5.91 -17.69
C ALA A 159 0.07 -5.52 -19.17
N ALA A 160 -0.14 -4.25 -19.51
CA ALA A 160 -0.01 -3.78 -20.89
C ALA A 160 1.42 -3.98 -21.42
N ALA A 161 2.45 -3.64 -20.65
CA ALA A 161 3.84 -3.79 -21.06
C ALA A 161 4.20 -5.24 -21.44
N VAL A 162 3.61 -6.23 -20.76
CA VAL A 162 3.89 -7.65 -21.03
C VAL A 162 3.02 -8.23 -22.15
N TRP A 163 1.74 -7.83 -22.26
CA TRP A 163 0.76 -8.54 -23.09
C TRP A 163 0.44 -7.87 -24.44
N THR A 164 0.85 -6.62 -24.65
CA THR A 164 0.45 -5.87 -25.87
C THR A 164 1.28 -6.25 -27.10
N GLU A 165 2.55 -6.65 -26.94
CA GLU A 165 3.36 -7.14 -28.07
C GLU A 165 2.87 -8.50 -28.58
N ASP A 166 2.58 -9.44 -27.67
CA ASP A 166 2.13 -10.80 -28.00
C ASP A 166 0.78 -10.86 -28.74
N MET A 167 -0.15 -9.94 -28.44
CA MET A 167 -1.49 -9.91 -29.05
C MET A 167 -1.54 -9.22 -30.42
N SER A 168 -0.44 -8.54 -30.81
CA SER A 168 -0.38 -7.76 -32.05
C SER A 168 0.22 -8.51 -33.25
N THR A 169 0.76 -9.71 -33.03
CA THR A 169 1.21 -10.60 -34.11
C THR A 169 0.01 -11.36 -34.67
N PRO A 170 -0.50 -11.05 -35.88
CA PRO A 170 -1.43 -11.96 -36.54
C PRO A 170 -0.65 -13.25 -36.76
N THR A 171 -1.21 -14.39 -36.38
CA THR A 171 -0.74 -15.68 -36.89
C THR A 171 -0.76 -15.54 -38.41
N SER A 172 0.41 -15.41 -39.04
CA SER A 172 0.56 -15.58 -40.47
C SER A 172 0.16 -17.02 -40.74
N GLY A 173 -1.14 -17.19 -41.02
CA GLY A 173 -1.71 -18.44 -41.48
C GLY A 173 -0.87 -18.90 -42.66
N GLY A 174 -0.40 -20.15 -42.57
CA GLY A 174 0.34 -20.76 -43.65
C GLY A 174 -0.50 -20.75 -44.92
N ASP A 175 -0.07 -19.96 -45.89
CA ASP A 175 -0.31 -20.27 -47.30
C ASP A 175 0.76 -21.28 -47.70
N GLU A 176 0.47 -22.54 -47.37
CA GLU A 176 1.05 -23.71 -48.00
C GLU A 176 0.10 -24.06 -49.16
N SER A 177 0.39 -23.57 -50.36
CA SER A 177 -0.13 -24.15 -51.60
C SER A 177 0.76 -23.86 -52.80
N ASP A 178 1.14 -24.97 -53.45
CA ASP A 178 1.83 -25.23 -54.73
C ASP A 178 3.36 -25.07 -54.84
#